data_AF-A0A969ZLT0-F1
#
_entry.id   AF-A0A969ZLT0-F1
#
_cell.length_a   1.000
_cell.length_b   1.000
_cell.length_c   1.000
_cell.angle_alpha   90.00
_cell.angle_beta   90.00
_cell.angle_gamma   90.00
#
_symmetry.space_group_name_H-M   'P 1'
#
loop_
_entity.id
_entity.type
_entity.pdbx_description
1 polymer ?
#
loop_
_entity_poly.entity_id
_entity_poly.type
_entity_poly.pdbx_seq_one_letter_code
_entity_poly.pdbx_strand_id
1 'polypeptide(L)'
;MKNLNEIADAVHALAWEKGWHSNDESEDAFVERACNNLHDEVSELHEAWRNNQLHEFCDKAGQMVEHGLPALTCIEEEFADIIIRVLDNCRKLDVDILKAVIAKHEFNKLRAMRHGGKRS
;
A
#
# COMPACT_ATOMS: atom_id res chain seq x y z
N MET A 1 -8.67 13.82 11.28
CA MET A 1 -8.19 12.51 10.79
C MET A 1 -8.36 12.52 9.29
N LYS A 2 -7.33 12.16 8.52
CA LYS A 2 -7.44 12.11 7.05
C LYS A 2 -8.19 10.84 6.63
N ASN A 3 -9.04 10.92 5.62
CA ASN A 3 -9.66 9.77 4.96
C ASN A 3 -8.73 9.19 3.87
N LEU A 4 -9.09 8.03 3.29
CA LEU A 4 -8.24 7.36 2.28
C LEU A 4 -7.95 8.22 1.04
N ASN A 5 -8.92 9.02 0.59
CA ASN A 5 -8.72 9.90 -0.56
C ASN A 5 -7.75 11.04 -0.24
N GLU A 6 -7.84 11.64 0.95
CA GLU A 6 -6.90 12.68 1.40
C GLU A 6 -5.46 12.15 1.57
N ILE A 7 -5.31 10.89 1.95
CA ILE A 7 -4.00 10.22 2.00
C ILE A 7 -3.49 9.93 0.59
N ALA A 8 -4.36 9.43 -0.30
CA ALA A 8 -4.02 9.15 -1.69
C ALA A 8 -3.55 10.41 -2.43
N ASP A 9 -4.21 11.55 -2.22
CA ASP A 9 -3.81 12.83 -2.80
C ASP A 9 -2.40 13.25 -2.32
N ALA A 10 -2.12 13.10 -1.03
CA ALA A 10 -0.83 13.46 -0.46
C ALA A 10 0.31 12.54 -0.94
N VAL A 11 0.07 11.24 -0.98
CA VAL A 11 1.03 10.25 -1.48
C VAL A 11 1.32 10.49 -2.97
N HIS A 12 0.28 10.69 -3.78
CA HIS A 12 0.44 10.90 -5.22
C HIS A 12 1.20 12.20 -5.52
N ALA A 13 0.90 13.28 -4.80
CA ALA A 13 1.64 14.54 -4.94
C ALA A 13 3.13 14.36 -4.61
N LEU A 14 3.45 13.64 -3.53
CA LEU A 14 4.83 13.32 -3.16
C LEU A 14 5.52 12.44 -4.21
N ALA A 15 4.80 11.47 -4.81
CA ALA A 15 5.36 10.61 -5.85
C ALA A 15 5.80 11.42 -7.08
N TRP A 16 5.00 12.40 -7.50
CA TRP A 16 5.37 13.36 -8.54
C TRP A 16 6.54 14.25 -8.12
N GLU A 17 6.54 14.79 -6.91
CA GLU A 17 7.63 15.62 -6.38
C GLU A 17 8.98 14.87 -6.40
N LYS A 18 8.95 13.57 -6.09
CA LYS A 18 10.12 12.69 -6.08
C LYS A 18 10.49 12.13 -7.46
N GLY A 19 9.73 12.46 -8.51
CA GLY A 19 10.03 12.06 -9.88
C GLY A 19 9.71 10.59 -10.21
N TRP A 20 8.81 9.95 -9.46
CA TRP A 20 8.37 8.57 -9.73
C TRP A 20 7.35 8.45 -10.87
N HIS A 21 6.79 9.57 -11.30
CA HIS A 21 5.83 9.64 -12.40
C HIS A 21 6.34 10.59 -13.48
N SER A 22 5.96 10.30 -14.71
CA SER A 22 6.20 11.17 -15.85
C SER A 22 4.93 11.31 -16.70
N ASN A 23 4.90 12.35 -17.53
CA ASN A 23 3.77 12.62 -18.44
C ASN A 23 3.81 11.78 -19.72
N ASP A 24 4.95 11.17 -20.02
CA ASP A 24 5.19 10.35 -21.22
C ASP A 24 5.07 8.84 -20.96
N GLU A 25 4.86 8.43 -19.71
CA GLU A 25 4.59 7.02 -19.37
C GLU A 25 3.22 6.58 -19.89
N SER A 26 3.20 5.47 -20.63
CA SER A 26 1.95 4.84 -21.07
C SER A 26 1.24 4.13 -19.91
N GLU A 27 -0.08 3.97 -20.02
CA GLU A 27 -0.86 3.24 -19.02
C GLU A 27 -0.36 1.79 -18.85
N ASP A 28 -0.04 1.09 -19.94
CA ASP A 28 0.49 -0.28 -19.88
C ASP A 28 1.81 -0.36 -19.10
N ALA A 29 2.76 0.53 -19.39
CA ALA A 29 4.05 0.58 -18.70
C ALA A 29 3.87 0.91 -17.20
N PHE A 30 2.96 1.85 -16.91
CA PHE A 30 2.60 2.17 -15.54
C PHE A 30 2.01 0.98 -14.81
N VAL A 31 1.01 0.30 -15.38
CA VAL A 31 0.34 -0.85 -14.76
C VAL A 31 1.33 -1.99 -14.50
N GLU A 32 2.22 -2.29 -15.45
CA GLU A 32 3.27 -3.30 -15.27
C GLU A 32 4.16 -2.98 -14.07
N ARG A 33 4.71 -1.76 -14.02
CA ARG A 33 5.54 -1.28 -12.91
C ARG A 33 4.79 -1.27 -11.58
N ALA A 34 3.54 -0.80 -11.59
CA ALA A 34 2.68 -0.75 -10.42
C ALA A 34 2.41 -2.15 -9.83
N CYS A 35 2.18 -3.16 -10.68
CA CYS A 35 2.00 -4.53 -10.25
C CYS A 35 3.29 -5.12 -9.66
N ASN A 36 4.43 -4.89 -10.32
CA ASN A 36 5.72 -5.38 -9.83
C ASN A 36 6.06 -4.78 -8.47
N ASN A 37 5.94 -3.46 -8.30
CA ASN A 37 6.20 -2.82 -7.02
C ASN A 37 5.31 -3.39 -5.90
N LEU A 38 4.03 -3.67 -6.16
CA LEU A 38 3.15 -4.31 -5.17
C LEU A 38 3.59 -5.73 -4.82
N HIS A 39 4.13 -6.48 -5.77
CA HIS A 39 4.69 -7.81 -5.51
C HIS A 39 5.96 -7.73 -4.65
N ASP A 40 6.77 -6.69 -4.85
CA ASP A 40 7.98 -6.46 -4.07
C ASP A 40 7.63 -6.17 -2.60
N GLU A 41 6.72 -5.23 -2.29
CA GLU A 41 6.33 -4.95 -0.89
C GLU A 41 5.73 -6.19 -0.19
N VAL A 42 4.94 -7.00 -0.92
CA VAL A 42 4.41 -8.27 -0.39
C VAL A 42 5.53 -9.29 -0.14
N SER A 43 6.58 -9.27 -0.95
CA SER A 43 7.75 -10.13 -0.79
C SER A 43 8.59 -9.70 0.41
N GLU A 44 8.73 -8.40 0.67
CA GLU A 44 9.40 -7.85 1.87
C GLU A 44 8.67 -8.26 3.15
N LEU A 45 7.33 -8.14 3.18
CA LEU A 45 6.51 -8.67 4.29
C LEU A 45 6.73 -10.17 4.54
N HIS A 46 6.77 -10.95 3.47
CA HIS A 46 7.01 -12.39 3.57
C HIS A 46 8.44 -12.70 4.03
N GLU A 47 9.42 -11.93 3.60
CA GLU A 47 10.81 -12.04 4.04
C GLU A 47 10.98 -11.74 5.53
N ALA A 48 10.39 -10.65 6.02
CA ALA A 48 10.38 -10.33 7.45
C ALA A 48 9.80 -11.47 8.29
N TRP A 49 8.74 -12.13 7.81
CA TRP A 49 8.21 -13.33 8.45
C TRP A 49 9.17 -14.52 8.40
N ARG A 50 9.75 -14.84 7.23
CA ARG A 50 10.70 -15.96 7.07
C ARG A 50 11.94 -15.81 7.96
N ASN A 51 12.38 -14.58 8.18
CA ASN A 51 13.54 -14.26 9.00
C ASN A 51 13.20 -14.10 10.49
N ASN A 52 11.93 -14.29 10.88
CA ASN A 52 11.43 -14.10 12.26
C ASN A 52 11.60 -12.66 12.79
N GLN A 53 11.54 -11.67 11.90
CA GLN A 53 11.71 -10.24 12.19
C GLN A 53 10.39 -9.45 12.12
N LEU A 54 9.27 -10.13 11.85
CA LEU A 54 7.97 -9.50 11.58
C LEU A 54 7.54 -8.47 12.64
N HIS A 55 7.85 -8.70 13.91
CA HIS A 55 7.53 -7.82 15.04
C HIS A 55 8.74 -7.05 15.58
N GLU A 56 9.91 -7.16 14.94
CA GLU A 56 11.07 -6.33 15.24
C GLU A 56 10.90 -4.95 14.60
N PHE A 57 11.62 -3.96 15.11
CA PHE A 57 11.69 -2.64 14.48
C PHE A 57 12.34 -2.73 13.11
N CYS A 58 11.81 -2.00 12.13
CA CYS A 58 12.43 -1.92 10.82
C CYS A 58 13.78 -1.19 10.88
N ASP A 59 14.59 -1.34 9.82
CA ASP A 59 15.91 -0.72 9.71
C ASP A 59 15.84 0.83 9.72
N LYS A 60 14.73 1.40 9.24
CA LYS A 60 14.44 2.83 9.21
C LYS A 60 13.89 3.39 10.54
N ALA A 61 13.55 2.53 11.52
CA ALA A 61 12.92 2.95 12.77
C ALA A 61 13.74 4.01 13.54
N GLY A 62 15.08 3.87 13.56
CA GLY A 62 15.96 4.86 14.19
C GLY A 62 15.87 6.24 13.53
N GLN A 63 15.90 6.28 12.19
CA GLN A 63 15.78 7.51 11.41
C GLN A 63 14.41 8.17 11.62
N MET A 64 13.34 7.37 11.68
CA MET A 64 11.98 7.87 11.96
C MET A 64 11.95 8.63 13.30
N VAL A 65 12.51 8.03 14.36
CA VAL A 65 12.56 8.64 15.69
C VAL A 65 13.38 9.93 15.69
N GLU A 66 14.53 9.95 15.01
CA GLU A 66 15.36 11.17 14.87
C GLU A 66 14.59 12.31 14.19
N HIS A 67 13.68 11.99 13.26
CA HIS A 67 12.79 12.93 12.60
C HIS A 67 11.47 13.20 13.36
N GLY A 68 11.33 12.70 14.59
CA GLY A 68 10.14 12.91 15.43
C GLY A 68 8.91 12.10 14.99
N LEU A 69 9.12 11.05 14.19
CA LEU A 69 8.10 10.10 13.76
C LEU A 69 8.10 8.85 14.65
N PRO A 70 6.97 8.14 14.78
CA PRO A 70 6.95 6.86 15.49
C PRO A 70 7.82 5.83 14.76
N ALA A 71 8.60 5.07 15.52
CA ALA A 71 9.26 3.86 15.03
C ALA A 71 8.22 2.82 14.60
N LEU A 72 8.42 2.19 13.46
CA LEU A 72 7.58 1.11 12.96
C LEU A 72 8.28 -0.24 13.11
N THR A 73 7.49 -1.28 13.36
CA THR A 73 7.90 -2.67 13.17
C THR A 73 7.91 -3.03 11.68
N CYS A 74 8.62 -4.10 11.29
CA CYS A 74 8.62 -4.57 9.90
C CYS A 74 7.20 -4.79 9.38
N ILE A 75 6.31 -5.46 10.13
CA ILE A 75 4.92 -5.65 9.69
C ILE A 75 4.14 -4.34 9.48
N GLU A 76 4.40 -3.33 10.30
CA GLU A 76 3.74 -2.02 10.17
C GLU A 76 4.26 -1.26 8.95
N GLU A 77 5.55 -1.29 8.69
CA GLU A 77 6.18 -0.69 7.51
C GLU A 77 5.64 -1.32 6.22
N GLU A 78 5.74 -2.64 6.09
CA GLU A 78 5.38 -3.30 4.82
C GLU A 78 3.89 -3.20 4.49
N PHE A 79 3.00 -3.29 5.50
CA PHE A 79 1.58 -3.03 5.25
C PHE A 79 1.31 -1.57 4.90
N ALA A 80 2.03 -0.63 5.51
CA ALA A 80 1.93 0.78 5.14
C ALA A 80 2.40 1.00 3.70
N ASP A 81 3.52 0.40 3.29
CA ASP A 81 4.06 0.53 1.94
C ASP A 81 3.12 -0.08 0.89
N ILE A 82 2.55 -1.27 1.14
CA ILE A 82 1.50 -1.83 0.28
C ILE A 82 0.32 -0.85 0.11
N ILE A 83 -0.17 -0.27 1.22
CA ILE A 83 -1.28 0.68 1.18
C ILE A 83 -0.87 1.93 0.38
N ILE A 84 0.30 2.51 0.66
CA ILE A 84 0.81 3.71 0.00
C ILE A 84 0.93 3.47 -1.51
N ARG A 85 1.48 2.33 -1.95
CA ARG A 85 1.56 1.93 -3.36
C ARG A 85 0.19 1.85 -4.00
N VAL A 86 -0.77 1.18 -3.36
CA VAL A 86 -2.16 1.12 -3.86
C VAL A 86 -2.77 2.51 -4.01
N LEU A 87 -2.59 3.38 -3.02
CA LEU A 87 -3.18 4.73 -3.04
C LEU A 87 -2.60 5.61 -4.15
N ASP A 88 -1.28 5.59 -4.35
CA ASP A 88 -0.63 6.27 -5.48
C ASP A 88 -1.15 5.76 -6.82
N ASN A 89 -1.18 4.43 -6.97
CA ASN A 89 -1.65 3.78 -8.19
C ASN A 89 -3.10 4.15 -8.51
N CYS A 90 -3.95 4.23 -7.49
CA CYS A 90 -5.34 4.65 -7.67
C CYS A 90 -5.43 6.08 -8.21
N ARG A 91 -4.58 7.02 -7.77
CA ARG A 91 -4.59 8.38 -8.31
C ARG A 91 -4.06 8.45 -9.72
N LYS A 92 -2.98 7.72 -10.03
CA LYS A 92 -2.46 7.65 -11.40
C LYS A 92 -3.47 7.05 -12.39
N LEU A 93 -4.34 6.15 -11.93
CA LEU A 93 -5.39 5.48 -12.73
C LEU A 93 -6.79 6.11 -12.61
N ASP A 94 -6.92 7.28 -12.00
CA ASP A 94 -8.21 7.98 -11.80
C ASP A 94 -9.28 7.13 -11.07
N VAL A 95 -8.86 6.41 -10.02
CA VAL A 95 -9.70 5.55 -9.18
C VAL A 95 -10.02 6.22 -7.84
N ASP A 96 -11.32 6.34 -7.54
CA ASP A 96 -11.82 6.69 -6.20
C ASP A 96 -11.80 5.45 -5.28
N ILE A 97 -10.65 5.26 -4.63
CA ILE A 97 -10.39 4.10 -3.78
C ILE A 97 -11.29 4.05 -2.54
N LEU A 98 -11.63 5.19 -1.93
CA LEU A 98 -12.51 5.23 -0.76
C LEU A 98 -13.90 4.70 -1.12
N LYS A 99 -14.47 5.19 -2.23
CA LYS A 99 -15.76 4.70 -2.73
C LYS A 99 -15.70 3.22 -3.07
N ALA A 100 -14.63 2.77 -3.74
CA ALA A 100 -14.46 1.36 -4.13
C ALA A 100 -14.37 0.43 -2.91
N VAL A 101 -13.59 0.80 -1.89
CA VAL A 101 -13.45 0.04 -0.64
C VAL A 101 -14.77 -0.05 0.11
N ILE A 102 -15.48 1.06 0.29
CA ILE A 102 -16.79 1.08 0.96
C ILE A 102 -17.77 0.16 0.22
N ALA A 103 -17.94 0.35 -1.08
CA ALA A 103 -18.86 -0.46 -1.88
C ALA A 103 -18.50 -1.95 -1.84
N LYS A 104 -17.20 -2.28 -1.96
CA LYS A 104 -16.73 -3.66 -1.91
C LYS A 104 -16.93 -4.28 -0.53
N HIS A 105 -16.68 -3.53 0.54
CA HIS A 105 -16.87 -4.00 1.91
C HIS A 105 -18.35 -4.30 2.19
N GLU A 106 -19.28 -3.41 1.80
CA GLU A 106 -20.72 -3.66 1.94
C GLU A 106 -21.17 -4.88 1.14
N PHE A 107 -20.67 -5.04 -0.10
CA PHE A 107 -20.94 -6.24 -0.89
C PHE A 107 -20.39 -7.52 -0.23
N ASN A 108 -19.20 -7.44 0.39
CA ASN A 108 -18.59 -8.58 1.07
C ASN A 108 -19.44 -9.09 2.25
N LYS A 109 -20.18 -8.20 2.95
CA LYS A 109 -21.10 -8.58 4.04
C LYS A 109 -22.27 -9.44 3.59
N LEU A 110 -22.66 -9.34 2.31
CA LEU A 110 -23.74 -10.14 1.73
C LEU A 110 -23.32 -11.58 1.42
N ARG A 111 -22.01 -11.88 1.43
CA ARG A 111 -21.54 -13.24 1.15
C ARG A 111 -21.86 -14.16 2.32
N ALA A 112 -22.39 -15.35 1.99
CA ALA A 112 -22.47 -16.43 2.97
C ALA A 112 -21.08 -16.72 3.57
N MET A 113 -21.07 -17.14 4.84
CA MET A 113 -19.83 -17.54 5.52
C MET A 113 -19.07 -18.57 4.68
N ARG A 114 -17.80 -18.30 4.37
CA ARG A 114 -16.91 -19.17 3.58
C ARG A 114 -17.39 -19.42 2.14
N HIS A 115 -17.87 -18.39 1.46
CA HIS A 115 -18.14 -18.47 0.02
C HIS A 115 -16.89 -18.96 -0.73
N GLY A 116 -16.99 -20.12 -1.40
CA GLY A 116 -15.91 -20.71 -2.19
C GLY A 116 -15.06 -21.78 -1.50
N GLY A 117 -15.42 -22.27 -0.31
CA GLY A 117 -14.81 -23.46 0.29
C GLY A 117 -13.32 -23.35 0.65
N LYS A 118 -12.73 -22.15 0.57
CA LYS A 118 -11.32 -21.91 0.90
C LYS A 118 -11.10 -22.15 2.39
N ARG A 119 -10.31 -23.16 2.71
CA ARG A 119 -9.73 -23.36 4.05
C ARG A 119 -8.49 -22.48 4.14
N SER A 120 -8.45 -21.63 5.16
CA SER A 120 -7.22 -20.96 5.61
C SER A 120 -6.15 -21.98 5.92
#